data_AF-A0A966HJV4-F1
#
_entry.id   AF-A0A966HJV4-F1
#
_cell.length_a   1.000
_cell.length_b   1.000
_cell.length_c   1.000
_cell.angle_alpha   90.00
_cell.angle_beta   90.00
_cell.angle_gamma   90.00
#
_symmetry.space_group_name_H-M   'P 1'
#
loop_
_entity.id
_entity.type
_entity.pdbx_description
1 polymer ?
#
loop_
_entity_poly.entity_id
_entity_poly.type
_entity_poly.pdbx_seq_one_letter_code
_entity_poly.pdbx_strand_id
1 'polypeptide(L)' 'ITDLKNEIFVEYNGLLPNLFVEGKSAVVEGLLKDKKYFIATTILAKHDENYMPPEVANSLKKNKLNK' A
#
# COMPACT_ATOMS: atom_id res chain seq x y z
N ILE A 1 -1.81 -12.70 3.19
CA ILE A 1 -2.67 -11.48 3.33
C ILE A 1 -3.91 -11.88 4.14
N THR A 2 -4.37 -11.02 5.05
CA THR A 2 -5.52 -11.30 5.92
C THR A 2 -6.52 -10.15 5.90
N ASP A 3 -7.80 -10.49 6.04
CA ASP A 3 -8.91 -9.56 6.33
C ASP A 3 -9.28 -9.60 7.83
N LEU A 4 -8.34 -9.98 8.70
CA LEU A 4 -8.51 -10.19 10.16
C LEU A 4 -9.48 -11.32 10.56
N LYS A 5 -10.21 -11.91 9.60
CA LYS A 5 -11.09 -13.07 9.79
C LYS A 5 -10.63 -14.31 9.04
N ASN A 6 -10.00 -14.12 7.88
CA ASN A 6 -9.53 -15.18 7.01
C ASN A 6 -8.16 -14.83 6.45
N GLU A 7 -7.38 -15.86 6.16
CA GLU A 7 -6.03 -15.73 5.61
C GLU A 7 -5.94 -16.44 4.26
N ILE A 8 -5.28 -15.78 3.30
CA ILE A 8 -4.99 -16.34 1.98
C ILE A 8 -3.48 -16.30 1.69
N PHE A 9 -3.00 -17.35 1.03
CA PHE A 9 -1.66 -17.46 0.51
C PHE A 9 -1.58 -16.68 -0.80
N VAL A 10 -0.63 -15.74 -0.86
CA VAL A 10 -0.38 -14.91 -2.03
C VAL A 10 1.01 -15.23 -2.54
N GLU A 11 1.11 -15.69 -3.78
CA GLU A 11 2.38 -15.83 -4.49
C GLU A 11 2.58 -14.60 -5.37
N TYR A 12 3.73 -13.94 -5.23
CA TYR A 12 4.09 -12.77 -6.03
C TYR A 12 5.51 -12.94 -6.54
N ASN A 13 5.68 -12.80 -7.85
CA ASN A 13 6.98 -12.83 -8.51
C ASN A 13 7.29 -11.44 -9.05
N GLY A 14 8.06 -10.65 -8.30
CA GLY A 14 8.40 -9.28 -8.67
C GLY A 14 9.06 -8.50 -7.54
N LEU A 15 9.24 -7.19 -7.77
CA LEU A 15 9.75 -6.27 -6.77
C LEU A 15 8.62 -5.82 -5.85
N LEU A 16 8.76 -6.09 -4.56
CA LEU A 16 7.83 -5.58 -3.56
C LEU A 16 8.10 -4.08 -3.32
N PRO A 17 7.05 -3.25 -3.20
CA PRO A 17 7.24 -1.87 -2.82
C PRO A 17 7.87 -1.78 -1.43
N ASN A 18 8.75 -0.80 -1.22
CA ASN A 18 9.49 -0.64 0.04
C ASN A 18 8.58 -0.38 1.25
N LEU A 19 7.34 0.07 1.02
CA LEU A 19 6.32 0.31 2.03
C LEU A 19 5.48 -0.94 2.37
N PHE A 20 5.72 -2.07 1.69
CA PHE A 20 5.06 -3.33 1.99
C PHE A 20 5.71 -3.99 3.21
N VAL A 21 5.14 -3.72 4.38
CA VAL A 21 5.60 -4.24 5.68
C VAL A 21 4.44 -4.85 6.45
N GLU A 22 4.76 -5.73 7.40
CA GLU A 22 3.77 -6.39 8.24
C GLU A 22 2.93 -5.37 9.04
N GLY A 23 1.63 -5.66 9.20
CA GLY A 23 0.70 -4.79 9.93
C GLY A 23 0.18 -3.58 9.15
N LYS A 24 0.65 -3.34 7.92
CA LYS A 24 0.12 -2.29 7.05
C LYS A 24 -0.84 -2.82 6.00
N SER A 25 -1.74 -1.94 5.57
CA SER A 25 -2.71 -2.24 4.51
C SER A 25 -2.03 -2.19 3.13
N ALA A 26 -2.36 -3.16 2.29
CA ALA A 26 -1.92 -3.20 0.90
C ALA A 26 -3.06 -3.66 0.00
N VAL A 27 -3.02 -3.26 -1.26
CA VAL A 27 -3.90 -3.74 -2.32
C VAL A 27 -3.09 -4.72 -3.17
N VAL A 28 -3.68 -5.87 -3.44
CA VAL A 28 -3.06 -6.93 -4.24
C VAL A 28 -3.97 -7.23 -5.42
N GLU A 29 -3.43 -7.14 -6.62
CA GLU A 29 -4.14 -7.43 -7.87
C GLU A 29 -3.54 -8.68 -8.51
N GLY A 30 -4.40 -9.49 -9.12
CA GLY A 30 -4.00 -10.77 -9.71
C GLY A 30 -5.17 -11.74 -9.89
N LEU A 31 -4.85 -13.03 -9.89
CA LEU A 31 -5.79 -14.11 -10.19
C LEU A 31 -5.94 -15.05 -8.99
N LEU A 32 -7.19 -15.34 -8.62
CA LEU A 32 -7.51 -16.35 -7.63
C LEU A 32 -7.39 -17.75 -8.27
N LYS A 33 -6.42 -18.55 -7.83
CA LYS A 33 -6.15 -19.89 -8.37
C LYS A 33 -6.90 -20.98 -7.62
N ASP A 34 -7.03 -20.83 -6.30
CA ASP A 34 -7.77 -21.74 -5.43
C ASP A 34 -8.45 -20.97 -4.29
N LYS A 35 -9.28 -21.61 -3.47
CA LYS A 35 -10.00 -20.97 -2.35
C LYS A 35 -9.07 -20.22 -1.38
N LYS A 36 -7.81 -20.64 -1.26
CA LYS A 36 -6.80 -20.01 -0.40
C LYS A 36 -5.52 -19.60 -1.12
N TYR A 37 -5.42 -19.80 -2.44
CA TYR A 37 -4.22 -19.48 -3.22
C TYR A 37 -4.52 -18.39 -4.25
N PHE A 38 -3.80 -17.29 -4.14
CA PHE A 38 -3.90 -16.14 -5.02
C PHE A 38 -2.54 -15.87 -5.68
N ILE A 39 -2.53 -15.72 -6.99
CA ILE A 39 -1.34 -15.35 -7.76
C ILE A 39 -1.43 -13.85 -8.00
N ALA A 40 -0.58 -13.09 -7.31
CA ALA A 40 -0.49 -11.65 -7.49
C ALA A 40 0.34 -11.30 -8.71
N THR A 41 -0.16 -10.37 -9.51
CA THR A 41 0.57 -9.71 -10.60
C THR A 41 1.11 -8.34 -10.18
N THR A 42 0.44 -7.69 -9.22
CA THR A 42 0.81 -6.36 -8.72
C THR A 42 0.51 -6.24 -7.23
N ILE A 43 1.43 -5.64 -6.46
CA ILE A 43 1.24 -5.29 -5.05
C ILE A 43 1.44 -3.79 -4.89
N LEU A 44 0.43 -3.13 -4.32
CA LEU A 44 0.41 -1.70 -4.04
C LEU A 44 0.31 -1.50 -2.53
N ALA A 45 1.35 -0.99 -1.90
CA ALA A 45 1.28 -0.60 -0.49
C ALA A 45 0.43 0.68 -0.37
N LYS A 46 -0.52 0.73 0.58
CA LYS A 46 -1.21 1.99 0.87
C LYS A 46 -0.21 2.98 1.50
N HIS A 47 -0.33 4.25 1.11
CA HIS A 47 0.33 5.34 1.82
C HIS A 47 -0.34 5.55 3.19
N ASP A 48 0.43 5.84 4.24
CA ASP A 48 -0.10 6.23 5.55
C ASP A 48 -1.14 7.35 5.40
N GLU A 49 -2.19 7.32 6.21
CA GLU A 49 -3.26 8.34 6.19
C GLU A 49 -2.74 9.76 6.50
N ASN A 50 -1.52 9.88 7.04
CA ASN A 50 -0.82 11.14 7.26
C ASN A 50 0.02 11.61 6.06
N TYR A 51 -0.15 11.01 4.87
CA TYR A 51 0.57 11.42 3.66
C TYR A 51 0.19 12.86 3.30
N MET A 52 1.06 13.80 3.64
CA MET A 52 1.02 15.16 3.11
C MET A 52 1.88 15.18 1.83
N PRO A 53 1.26 15.42 0.66
CA PRO A 53 2.02 15.62 -0.56
C PRO A 53 3.04 16.75 -0.36
N PRO A 54 4.26 16.63 -0.90
CA PRO A 54 5.28 17.67 -0.78
C PRO A 54 4.80 19.02 -1.34
N GLU A 55 3.89 19.01 -2.31
CA GLU A 55 3.23 20.20 -2.84
C GLU A 55 2.38 20.94 -1.79
N VAL A 56 1.68 20.18 -0.93
CA VAL A 56 0.88 20.74 0.17
C VAL A 56 1.79 21.26 1.27
N ALA A 57 2.85 20.53 1.62
CA ALA A 57 3.84 20.98 2.60
C ALA A 57 4.55 22.28 2.15
N ASN A 58 4.89 22.38 0.87
CA ASN A 58 5.51 23.58 0.30
C ASN A 58 4.55 24.78 0.29
N SER A 59 3.28 24.56 -0.04
CA SER A 59 2.25 25.62 -0.05
C SER A 59 1.99 26.17 1.36
N LEU A 60 1.94 25.30 2.38
CA LEU A 60 1.79 25.70 3.78
C LEU A 60 2.98 26.52 4.29
N LYS A 61 4.22 26.15 3.93
CA LYS A 61 5.42 26.92 4.29
C LYS A 61 5.44 28.30 3.62
N LYS A 62 5.09 28.36 2.33
CA LYS A 62 5.09 29.62 1.56
C LYS A 62 4.06 30.63 2.12
N ASN A 63 2.90 30.16 2.57
CA ASN A 63 1.89 31.00 3.19
C ASN A 63 2.35 31.56 4.56
N LYS A 64 3.11 30.76 5.33
CA LYS A 64 3.64 31.16 6.64
C LYS A 64 4.77 32.19 6.58
N LEU A 65 5.51 32.25 5.47
CA LEU A 65 6.56 33.25 5.24
C LEU A 65 6.04 34.59 4.69
N ASN A 66 4.79 34.65 4.24
CA ASN A 66 4.19 35.86 3.66
C ASN A 66 3.36 36.66 4.68
N LYS A 67 3.57 36.45 6.00
CA LYS A 67 2.85 37.12 7.07
C LYS A 67 3.79 37.90 7.98
#